data_AF-A0AAF0LHP1-F1
#
_entry.id   AF-A0AAF0LHP1-F1
#
_cell.length_a   1.000
_cell.length_b   1.000
_cell.length_c   1.000
_cell.angle_alpha   90.00
_cell.angle_beta   90.00
_cell.angle_gamma   90.00
#
_symmetry.space_group_name_H-M   'P 1'
#
loop_
_entity.id
_entity.type
_entity.pdbx_description
1 polymer ?
#
loop_
_entity_poly.entity_id
_entity_poly.type
_entity_poly.pdbx_seq_one_letter_code
_entity_poly.pdbx_strand_id
1 'polypeptide(L)' 'MSADRSVHATTADGEICRYDRAGKWFFEPREGKRRPITVAEAAQLATMNGATVALNLPGGKLFDALVHRARPVQ' A
#
# COMPACT_ATOMS: atom_id res chain seq x y z
N MET A 1 4.06 -22.29 1.38
CA MET A 1 3.60 -21.38 0.31
C MET A 1 3.61 -19.97 0.88
N SER A 2 4.78 -19.31 0.87
CA SER A 2 4.85 -17.88 1.21
C SER A 2 4.25 -17.15 0.02
N ALA A 3 3.12 -16.47 0.20
CA ALA A 3 2.68 -15.54 -0.82
C ALA A 3 3.66 -14.36 -0.77
N ASP A 4 4.48 -14.20 -1.79
CA ASP A 4 5.40 -13.06 -1.95
C ASP A 4 4.55 -11.77 -1.95
N ARG A 5 4.37 -11.20 -0.78
CA ARG A 5 3.65 -9.95 -0.57
C ARG A 5 4.63 -8.93 -0.01
N SER A 6 4.53 -7.72 -0.52
CA SER A 6 5.29 -6.57 -0.06
C SER A 6 4.33 -5.59 0.61
N VAL A 7 4.66 -5.13 1.83
CA VAL A 7 3.87 -4.12 2.56
C VAL A 7 4.40 -2.74 2.17
N HIS A 8 3.61 -2.01 1.39
CA HIS A 8 3.98 -0.67 0.90
C HIS A 8 3.60 0.45 1.86
N ALA A 9 2.62 0.23 2.75
CA ALA A 9 2.32 1.15 3.82
C ALA A 9 1.57 0.47 4.98
N THR A 10 1.71 1.05 6.17
CA THR A 10 0.98 0.66 7.38
C THR A 10 0.22 1.84 7.92
N THR A 11 -1.02 1.62 8.32
CA THR A 11 -1.94 2.62 8.89
C THR A 11 -2.39 2.18 10.29
N ALA A 12 -3.18 3.00 10.98
CA ALA A 12 -3.82 2.59 12.23
C ALA A 12 -4.74 1.37 12.02
N ASP A 13 -5.43 1.31 10.88
CA ASP A 13 -6.48 0.33 10.61
C ASP A 13 -5.96 -0.97 9.98
N GLY A 14 -4.76 -0.95 9.37
CA GLY A 14 -4.21 -2.12 8.68
C GLY A 14 -3.02 -1.85 7.77
N GLU A 15 -2.69 -2.85 6.95
CA GLU A 15 -1.58 -2.87 6.00
C GLU A 15 -2.06 -2.72 4.55
N ILE A 16 -1.25 -2.06 3.74
CA ILE A 16 -1.45 -1.89 2.30
C ILE A 16 -0.40 -2.76 1.61
N CYS A 17 -0.86 -3.87 1.06
CA CYS A 17 -0.01 -4.94 0.53
C CYS A 17 -0.12 -5.03 -0.99
N ARG A 18 1.00 -5.34 -1.65
CA ARG A 18 1.04 -5.81 -3.03
C ARG A 18 1.42 -7.28 -3.04
N TYR A 19 0.63 -8.10 -3.71
CA TYR A 19 0.94 -9.51 -3.94
C TYR A 19 1.72 -9.64 -5.24
N ASP A 20 3.02 -9.88 -5.13
CA ASP A 20 3.98 -9.61 -6.21
C ASP A 20 3.81 -10.51 -7.41
N ARG A 21 3.47 -11.78 -7.18
CA ARG A 21 3.15 -12.74 -8.24
C ARG A 21 1.89 -12.37 -9.03
N ALA A 22 0.88 -11.81 -8.35
CA ALA A 22 -0.38 -11.45 -8.98
C ALA A 22 -0.42 -10.00 -9.48
N GLY A 23 0.51 -9.16 -9.01
CA GLY A 23 0.50 -7.71 -9.22
C GLY A 23 -0.73 -7.01 -8.62
N LYS A 24 -1.43 -7.65 -7.68
CA LYS A 24 -2.69 -7.15 -7.10
C LYS A 24 -2.46 -6.47 -5.76
N TRP A 25 -3.22 -5.42 -5.52
CA TRP A 25 -3.19 -4.64 -4.29
C TRP A 25 -4.32 -5.06 -3.36
N PHE A 26 -4.03 -5.09 -2.06
CA PHE A 26 -4.98 -5.41 -1.02
C PHE A 26 -4.78 -4.48 0.17
N PHE A 27 -5.89 -4.15 0.82
CA PHE A 27 -5.89 -3.64 2.19
C PHE A 27 -6.16 -4.81 3.12
N GLU A 28 -5.27 -5.03 4.08
CA GLU A 28 -5.39 -6.04 5.13
C GLU A 28 -5.68 -5.34 6.46
N PRO A 29 -6.94 -5.32 6.93
CA PRO A 29 -7.24 -4.73 8.23
C PRO A 29 -6.57 -5.54 9.35
N ARG A 30 -6.29 -4.91 10.49
CA ARG A 30 -5.77 -5.60 11.68
C ARG A 30 -6.65 -6.78 12.11
N GLU A 31 -7.96 -6.59 11.95
CA GLU A 31 -8.97 -7.61 12.21
C GLU A 31 -9.89 -7.77 11.00
N GLY A 32 -10.20 -9.01 10.65
CA GLY A 32 -11.11 -9.33 9.55
C GLY A 32 -10.42 -9.79 8.27
N LYS A 33 -11.11 -9.65 7.15
CA LYS A 33 -10.66 -10.17 5.84
C LYS A 33 -10.02 -9.07 5.01
N ARG A 34 -8.90 -9.41 4.36
CA ARG A 34 -8.31 -8.56 3.33
C ARG A 34 -9.31 -8.25 2.22
N ARG A 35 -9.26 -7.03 1.67
CA ARG A 35 -10.08 -6.60 0.54
C ARG A 35 -9.19 -6.13 -0.61
N PRO A 36 -9.53 -6.46 -1.87
CA PRO A 36 -8.79 -5.93 -3.01
C PRO A 36 -8.98 -4.42 -3.11
N ILE A 37 -7.92 -3.72 -3.50
CA ILE A 37 -7.93 -2.28 -3.75
C ILE A 37 -7.20 -1.98 -5.06
N THR A 38 -7.40 -0.77 -5.58
CA THR A 38 -6.58 -0.27 -6.68
C THR A 38 -5.28 0.33 -6.17
N VAL A 39 -4.27 0.47 -7.04
CA VAL A 39 -3.02 1.18 -6.69
C VAL A 39 -3.26 2.66 -6.34
N ALA A 40 -4.28 3.29 -6.93
CA ALA A 40 -4.66 4.67 -6.63
C ALA A 40 -5.26 4.79 -5.23
N GLU A 41 -6.17 3.88 -4.87
CA GLU A 41 -6.72 3.79 -3.53
C GLU A 41 -5.63 3.45 -2.50
N ALA A 42 -4.71 2.53 -2.83
CA ALA A 42 -3.56 2.22 -1.99
C ALA A 42 -2.72 3.47 -1.68
N ALA A 43 -2.39 4.26 -2.70
CA ALA A 43 -1.65 5.50 -2.53
C ALA A 43 -2.42 6.53 -1.69
N GLN A 44 -3.74 6.66 -1.91
CA GLN A 44 -4.58 7.56 -1.12
C GLN A 44 -4.57 7.17 0.37
N LEU A 45 -4.78 5.90 0.71
CA LEU A 45 -4.73 5.40 2.09
C LEU A 45 -3.34 5.64 2.72
N ALA A 46 -2.27 5.48 1.94
CA ALA A 46 -0.89 5.74 2.37
C ALA A 46 -0.55 7.23 2.59
N THR A 47 -1.45 8.14 2.19
CA THR A 47 -1.35 9.59 2.48
C THR A 47 -2.19 10.04 3.67
N MET A 48 -3.00 9.17 4.26
CA MET A 48 -3.75 9.50 5.47
C MET A 48 -2.80 9.72 6.65
N ASN A 49 -3.23 10.57 7.60
CA ASN A 49 -2.44 10.89 8.78
C ASN A 49 -2.08 9.63 9.58
N GLY A 50 -0.79 9.51 9.94
CA GLY A 50 -0.28 8.37 10.69
C GLY A 50 0.11 7.16 9.83
N ALA A 51 0.02 7.25 8.50
CA ALA A 51 0.51 6.20 7.61
C ALA A 51 2.04 6.23 7.46
N THR A 52 2.68 5.08 7.70
CA THR A 52 4.10 4.85 7.43
C THR A 52 4.25 4.20 6.07
N VAL A 53 5.04 4.78 5.18
CA VAL A 53 5.18 4.34 3.78
C VAL A 53 6.56 3.75 3.53
N ALA A 54 6.61 2.58 2.88
CA ALA A 54 7.82 1.95 2.38
C ALA A 54 7.91 2.14 0.87
N LEU A 55 8.90 2.93 0.43
CA LEU A 55 9.15 3.25 -0.98
C LEU A 55 10.19 2.31 -1.59
N ASN A 56 10.29 2.30 -2.93
CA ASN A 56 11.26 1.53 -3.70
C ASN A 56 11.12 0.00 -3.57
N LEU A 57 9.95 -0.48 -3.17
CA LEU A 57 9.65 -1.91 -3.13
C LEU A 57 9.33 -2.46 -4.54
N PRO A 58 9.63 -3.74 -4.82
CA PRO A 58 9.34 -4.37 -6.10
C PRO A 58 7.88 -4.15 -6.56
N GLY A 59 7.71 -3.70 -7.81
CA GLY A 59 6.37 -3.43 -8.36
C GLY A 59 5.64 -2.21 -7.77
N GLY A 60 6.30 -1.44 -6.90
CA GLY A 60 5.76 -0.25 -6.23
C GLY A 60 5.89 1.07 -6.99
N LYS A 61 6.61 1.12 -8.12
CA LYS A 61 6.95 2.40 -8.80
C LYS A 61 5.75 3.33 -9.03
N LEU A 62 4.61 2.79 -9.45
CA LEU A 62 3.39 3.59 -9.66
C LEU A 62 2.78 4.08 -8.34
N PHE A 63 2.79 3.24 -7.31
CA PHE A 63 2.37 3.64 -5.97
C PHE A 63 3.26 4.76 -5.43
N ASP A 64 4.58 4.61 -5.53
CA ASP A 64 5.56 5.62 -5.08
C ASP A 64 5.30 6.98 -5.76
N ALA A 65 5.10 6.97 -7.09
CA ALA A 65 4.78 8.18 -7.85
C ALA A 65 3.46 8.84 -7.40
N LEU A 66 2.43 8.05 -7.11
CA LEU A 66 1.14 8.55 -6.64
C LEU A 66 1.21 9.11 -5.22
N VAL A 67 1.94 8.45 -4.31
CA VAL A 67 2.18 8.96 -2.95
C VAL A 67 2.95 10.28 -3.00
N HIS A 68 4.00 10.36 -3.83
CA HIS A 68 4.76 11.61 -4.01
C HIS A 68 3.92 12.75 -4.58
N ARG A 69 3.00 12.46 -5.51
CA ARG A 69 2.09 13.47 -6.04
C ARG A 69 1.06 13.95 -5.00
N ALA A 70 0.64 13.07 -4.11
CA ALA A 70 -0.41 13.34 -3.13
C ALA A 70 0.10 14.00 -1.83
N ARG A 71 1.38 13.85 -1.49
CA ARG A 71 2.00 14.56 -0.35
C ARG A 71 2.50 15.93 -0.82
N PRO A 72 1.87 17.05 -0.41
CA PRO A 72 2.47 18.36 -0.62
C PRO A 72 3.82 18.41 0.10
N VAL A 73 4.81 19.02 -0.55
CA VAL A 73 6.12 19.34 0.03
C VAL A 73 5.86 20.11 1.33
N GLN A 74 6.23 19.52 2.47
CA GLN A 74 6.31 20.24 3.74
C GLN A 74 7.51 21.18 3.74
#